data_AF-A0A7K3NKD1-F1
#
_entry.id   AF-A0A7K3NKD1-F1
#
_cell.length_a   1.000
_cell.length_b   1.000
_cell.length_c   1.000
_cell.angle_alpha   90.00
_cell.angle_beta   90.00
_cell.angle_gamma   90.00
#
_symmetry.space_group_name_H-M   'P 1'
#
loop_
_entity.id
_entity.type
_entity.pdbx_description
1 polymer ?
#
loop_
_entity_poly.entity_id
_entity_poly.type
_entity_poly.pdbx_seq_one_letter_code
_entity_poly.pdbx_strand_id
1 'polypeptide(L)'
;MTTPARPLHNVTPVFRAGVAVERFHADVLVIAGTAPGWLADVDITLDRLSALGLRVHLLAVNRAIAEISTTIDHAATVHPGHLRGWLEAGGCVGDQRPLTHGPALSGSVDVAWPSPVSLGGSSHLAVLAGLGLGYPRLILAGVCLDTGTPYEPMQKLWWRDCNAFADRVRCASRGWLRTMLGAPDAEWLEV
;
A
#
# COMPACT_ATOMS: atom_id res chain seq x y z
N MET A 1 0.29 -21.49 -21.92
CA MET A 1 -0.30 -20.26 -22.49
C MET A 1 -0.56 -19.30 -21.34
N THR A 2 0.34 -18.33 -21.14
CA THR A 2 0.16 -17.28 -20.12
C THR A 2 -0.87 -16.28 -20.65
N THR A 3 -2.01 -16.18 -19.98
CA THR A 3 -2.98 -15.12 -20.26
C THR A 3 -2.26 -13.78 -20.08
N PRO A 4 -2.26 -12.87 -21.07
CA PRO A 4 -1.66 -11.56 -20.88
C PRO A 4 -2.31 -10.90 -19.66
N ALA A 5 -1.48 -10.36 -18.76
CA ALA A 5 -1.97 -9.63 -17.60
C ALA A 5 -2.97 -8.58 -18.09
N ARG A 6 -4.23 -8.67 -17.65
CA ARG A 6 -5.19 -7.58 -17.86
C ARG A 6 -4.52 -6.33 -17.29
N PRO A 7 -4.54 -5.19 -18.01
CA PRO A 7 -4.09 -3.94 -17.41
C PRO A 7 -4.83 -3.79 -16.09
N LEU A 8 -4.08 -3.73 -14.98
CA LEU A 8 -4.61 -3.25 -13.70
C LEU A 8 -5.38 -2.00 -14.05
N HIS A 9 -6.69 -2.00 -13.74
CA HIS A 9 -7.69 -0.98 -14.06
C HIS A 9 -7.03 0.32 -14.54
N ASN A 10 -7.30 0.76 -15.78
CA ASN A 10 -6.78 1.99 -16.41
C ASN A 10 -6.93 3.23 -15.52
N VAL A 11 -6.13 3.33 -14.46
CA VAL A 11 -6.25 4.33 -13.42
C VAL A 11 -4.88 4.96 -13.32
N THR A 12 -4.65 5.95 -14.17
CA THR A 12 -3.51 6.82 -14.06
C THR A 12 -3.67 7.65 -12.78
N PRO A 13 -2.66 7.70 -11.89
CA PRO A 13 -2.69 8.62 -10.75
C PRO A 13 -2.90 10.05 -11.23
N VAL A 14 -3.74 10.80 -10.52
CA VAL A 14 -3.90 12.23 -10.76
C VAL A 14 -3.02 12.96 -9.75
N PHE A 15 -1.95 13.57 -10.24
CA PHE A 15 -1.04 14.36 -9.42
C PHE A 15 -1.54 15.79 -9.29
N ARG A 16 -1.42 16.35 -8.09
CA ARG A 16 -1.56 17.79 -7.89
C ARG A 16 -0.42 18.52 -8.62
N ALA A 17 -0.72 19.68 -9.18
CA ALA A 17 0.29 20.52 -9.83
C ALA A 17 1.47 20.80 -8.89
N GLY A 18 2.70 20.64 -9.39
CA GLY A 18 3.95 20.84 -8.64
C GLY A 18 4.47 19.61 -7.89
N VAL A 19 3.74 18.48 -7.90
CA VAL A 19 4.23 17.23 -7.30
C VAL A 19 5.20 16.54 -8.27
N ALA A 20 6.45 16.34 -7.84
CA ALA A 20 7.48 15.65 -8.62
C ALA A 20 7.34 14.12 -8.48
N VAL A 21 7.29 13.39 -9.61
CA VAL A 21 7.16 11.91 -9.63
C VAL A 21 8.41 11.21 -9.09
N GLU A 22 9.58 11.83 -9.22
CA GLU A 22 10.88 11.38 -8.69
C GLU A 22 10.83 11.02 -7.19
N ARG A 23 9.89 11.62 -6.44
CA ARG A 23 9.71 11.37 -5.00
C ARG A 23 9.21 9.95 -4.70
N PHE A 24 8.74 9.20 -5.69
CA PHE A 24 8.25 7.82 -5.55
C PHE A 24 9.30 6.77 -5.95
N HIS A 25 10.58 7.12 -5.92
CA HIS A 25 11.67 6.23 -6.32
C HIS A 25 12.23 5.47 -5.12
N ALA A 26 11.85 4.21 -4.90
CA ALA A 26 12.50 3.33 -3.92
C ALA A 26 12.56 1.89 -4.45
N ASP A 27 13.47 1.08 -3.93
CA ASP A 27 13.63 -0.32 -4.33
C ASP A 27 12.45 -1.18 -3.84
N VAL A 28 11.82 -0.78 -2.72
CA VAL A 28 10.68 -1.46 -2.12
C VAL A 28 9.72 -0.44 -1.49
N LEU A 29 8.41 -0.64 -1.70
CA LEU A 29 7.35 0.02 -0.92
C LEU A 29 6.79 -0.95 0.11
N VAL A 30 6.96 -0.66 1.39
CA VAL A 30 6.31 -1.40 2.48
C VAL A 30 4.96 -0.75 2.77
N ILE A 31 3.88 -1.52 2.72
CA ILE A 31 2.51 -1.09 3.03
C ILE A 31 2.14 -1.64 4.41
N ALA A 32 2.00 -0.73 5.38
CA ALA A 32 1.76 -1.05 6.76
C ALA A 32 0.28 -0.90 7.14
N GLY A 33 -0.33 -1.99 7.62
CA GLY A 33 -1.66 -2.01 8.24
C GLY A 33 -1.62 -2.25 9.75
N THR A 34 -2.79 -2.50 10.36
CA THR A 34 -2.93 -2.69 11.81
C THR A 34 -3.53 -4.06 12.18
N ALA A 35 -3.19 -5.12 11.46
CA ALA A 35 -3.57 -6.50 11.84
C ALA A 35 -2.93 -6.92 13.18
N PRO A 36 -3.42 -7.95 13.90
CA PRO A 36 -2.79 -8.40 15.14
C PRO A 36 -1.29 -8.69 14.97
N GLY A 37 -0.45 -8.14 15.85
CA GLY A 37 1.02 -8.29 15.77
C GLY A 37 1.72 -7.38 14.74
N TRP A 38 0.99 -6.46 14.11
CA TRP A 38 1.49 -5.67 12.98
C TRP A 38 2.78 -4.88 13.23
N LEU A 39 2.99 -4.32 14.43
CA LEU A 39 4.20 -3.54 14.73
C LEU A 39 5.45 -4.39 14.53
N ALA A 40 5.46 -5.61 15.07
CA ALA A 40 6.57 -6.53 14.89
C ALA A 40 6.75 -6.93 13.42
N ASP A 41 5.66 -7.15 12.67
CA ASP A 41 5.75 -7.46 11.24
C ASP A 41 6.40 -6.32 10.44
N VAL A 42 6.04 -5.07 10.76
CA VAL A 42 6.60 -3.87 10.12
C VAL A 42 8.08 -3.74 10.48
N ASP A 43 8.42 -3.76 11.77
CA ASP A 43 9.80 -3.57 12.24
C ASP A 43 10.74 -4.64 11.67
N ILE A 44 10.36 -5.93 11.75
CA ILE A 44 11.16 -7.04 11.20
C ILE A 44 11.34 -6.89 9.67
N THR A 45 10.31 -6.42 8.96
CA THR A 45 10.40 -6.21 7.52
C THR A 45 11.37 -5.07 7.21
N LEU A 46 11.26 -3.94 7.91
CA LEU A 46 12.13 -2.79 7.71
C LEU A 46 13.59 -3.11 8.06
N ASP A 47 13.85 -3.76 9.19
CA ASP A 47 15.19 -4.18 9.61
C ASP A 47 15.85 -5.09 8.57
N ARG A 48 15.09 -6.05 8.04
CA ARG A 48 15.59 -6.97 7.02
C ARG A 48 15.94 -6.25 5.71
N LEU A 49 15.10 -5.32 5.26
CA LEU A 49 15.37 -4.56 4.05
C LEU A 49 16.56 -3.60 4.23
N SER A 50 16.68 -3.01 5.42
CA SER A 50 17.83 -2.18 5.79
C SER A 50 19.13 -2.97 5.77
N ALA A 51 19.13 -4.20 6.31
CA ALA A 51 20.29 -5.09 6.26
C ALA A 51 20.73 -5.48 4.84
N LEU A 52 19.81 -5.44 3.87
CA LEU A 52 20.09 -5.65 2.45
C LEU A 52 20.54 -4.38 1.72
N GLY A 53 20.58 -3.23 2.40
CA GLY A 53 20.95 -1.94 1.81
C GLY A 53 19.93 -1.40 0.81
N LEU A 54 18.68 -1.89 0.84
CA LEU A 54 17.62 -1.45 -0.06
C LEU A 54 17.06 -0.10 0.38
N ARG A 55 16.80 0.79 -0.58
CA ARG A 55 16.02 2.00 -0.36
C ARG A 55 14.56 1.62 -0.20
N VAL A 56 13.99 1.94 0.96
CA VAL A 56 12.60 1.59 1.32
C VAL A 56 11.78 2.86 1.48
N HIS A 57 10.56 2.85 0.95
CA HIS A 57 9.51 3.77 1.39
C HIS A 57 8.45 3.02 2.19
N LEU A 58 7.90 3.69 3.21
CA LEU A 58 6.84 3.19 4.07
C LEU A 58 5.51 3.91 3.80
N LEU A 59 4.49 3.15 3.44
CA LEU A 59 3.11 3.62 3.26
C LEU A 59 2.22 3.09 4.37
N ALA A 60 1.71 3.98 5.21
CA ALA A 60 0.79 3.60 6.28
C ALA A 60 -0.68 3.65 5.82
N VAL A 61 -1.49 2.65 6.19
CA VAL A 61 -2.93 2.65 5.90
C VAL A 61 -3.81 2.81 7.14
N ASN A 62 -4.88 3.61 7.01
CA ASN A 62 -5.88 3.82 8.06
C ASN A 62 -5.25 4.20 9.42
N ARG A 63 -5.51 3.42 10.47
CA ARG A 63 -5.01 3.65 11.83
C ARG A 63 -3.48 3.63 11.92
N ALA A 64 -2.80 2.89 11.04
CA ALA A 64 -1.35 2.80 11.04
C ALA A 64 -0.69 4.18 10.85
N ILE A 65 -1.38 5.11 10.18
CA ILE A 65 -0.91 6.49 9.96
C ILE A 65 -0.62 7.19 11.30
N ALA A 66 -1.40 6.91 12.34
CA ALA A 66 -1.27 7.54 13.65
C ALA A 66 -0.50 6.69 14.67
N GLU A 67 -0.28 5.41 14.38
CA GLU A 67 0.29 4.45 15.35
C GLU A 67 1.74 4.07 15.03
N ILE A 68 2.23 4.30 13.80
CA ILE A 68 3.64 4.08 13.45
C ILE A 68 4.49 5.22 14.00
N SER A 69 5.52 4.86 14.76
CA SER A 69 6.50 5.82 15.31
C SER A 69 7.64 6.15 14.36
N THR A 70 7.92 5.28 13.39
CA THR A 70 8.93 5.49 12.35
C THR A 70 8.44 6.51 11.33
N THR A 71 9.37 7.21 10.67
CA THR A 71 9.03 8.10 9.56
C THR A 71 8.30 7.32 8.45
N ILE A 72 7.07 7.71 8.18
CA ILE A 72 6.29 7.24 7.04
C ILE A 72 6.60 8.15 5.83
N ASP A 73 6.57 7.61 4.61
CA ASP A 73 6.77 8.36 3.37
C ASP A 73 5.43 8.67 2.68
N HIS A 74 4.47 7.75 2.82
CA HIS A 74 3.15 7.82 2.22
C HIS A 74 2.08 7.42 3.22
N ALA A 75 0.85 7.85 2.95
CA ALA A 75 -0.32 7.40 3.69
C ALA A 75 -1.44 7.08 2.69
N ALA A 76 -2.27 6.08 2.96
CA ALA A 76 -3.45 5.79 2.15
C ALA A 76 -4.66 5.36 2.98
N THR A 77 -5.87 5.67 2.51
CA THR A 77 -7.10 5.20 3.13
C THR A 77 -8.27 5.18 2.16
N VAL A 78 -9.21 4.26 2.37
CA VAL A 78 -10.51 4.27 1.70
C VAL A 78 -11.58 5.11 2.44
N HIS A 79 -11.23 5.74 3.56
CA HIS A 79 -12.13 6.53 4.39
C HIS A 79 -11.72 8.01 4.41
N PRO A 80 -11.98 8.76 3.32
CA PRO A 80 -11.59 10.16 3.20
C PRO A 80 -12.20 11.06 4.29
N GLY A 81 -13.38 10.70 4.80
CA GLY A 81 -14.01 11.39 5.94
C GLY A 81 -13.20 11.28 7.25
N HIS A 82 -12.48 10.17 7.45
CA HIS A 82 -11.61 10.00 8.61
C HIS A 82 -10.29 10.77 8.45
N LEU A 83 -9.86 11.04 7.22
CA LEU A 83 -8.71 11.92 6.94
C LEU A 83 -9.06 13.39 7.07
N ARG A 84 -10.31 13.80 6.84
CA ARG A 84 -10.67 15.22 6.82
C ARG A 84 -10.27 15.93 8.10
N GLY A 85 -10.62 15.39 9.27
CA GLY A 85 -10.22 15.95 10.56
C GLY A 85 -8.71 15.92 10.78
N TRP A 86 -8.01 14.89 10.32
CA TRP A 86 -6.54 14.81 10.41
C TRP A 86 -5.87 15.87 9.52
N LEU A 87 -6.32 16.01 8.27
CA LEU A 87 -5.84 17.01 7.31
C LEU A 87 -6.15 18.45 7.77
N GLU A 88 -7.36 18.69 8.27
CA GLU A 88 -7.79 19.99 8.82
C GLU A 88 -6.98 20.37 10.07
N ALA A 89 -6.50 19.38 10.84
CA ALA A 89 -5.59 19.57 11.96
C ALA A 89 -4.10 19.72 11.54
N GLY A 90 -3.81 19.80 10.24
CA GLY A 90 -2.43 19.93 9.72
C GLY A 90 -1.69 18.61 9.58
N GLY A 91 -2.40 17.48 9.59
CA GLY A 91 -1.84 16.14 9.42
C GLY A 91 -1.07 16.01 8.10
N CYS A 92 0.22 15.73 8.22
CA CYS A 92 1.14 15.54 7.12
C CYS A 92 2.06 14.37 7.39
N VAL A 93 2.60 13.81 6.31
CA VAL A 93 3.65 12.81 6.33
C VAL A 93 4.95 13.51 5.94
N GLY A 94 5.73 13.95 6.93
CA GLY A 94 6.78 14.94 6.68
C GLY A 94 6.16 16.23 6.11
N ASP A 95 6.65 16.69 4.96
CA ASP A 95 6.06 17.82 4.22
C ASP A 95 4.94 17.41 3.24
N GLN A 96 4.57 16.13 3.21
CA GLN A 96 3.71 15.55 2.17
C GLN A 96 2.27 15.34 2.64
N ARG A 97 1.34 15.48 1.69
CA ARG A 97 -0.08 15.14 1.92
C ARG A 97 -0.31 13.66 1.57
N PRO A 98 -1.23 12.97 2.27
CA PRO A 98 -1.52 11.56 2.04
C PRO A 98 -2.00 11.29 0.61
N LEU A 99 -1.84 10.05 0.16
CA LEU A 99 -2.51 9.50 -1.01
C LEU A 99 -3.94 9.11 -0.61
N THR A 100 -4.94 9.30 -1.48
CA THR A 100 -6.31 8.83 -1.22
C THR A 100 -6.96 8.33 -2.49
N HIS A 101 -7.90 7.41 -2.36
CA HIS A 101 -8.81 7.10 -3.46
C HIS A 101 -9.86 8.21 -3.63
N GLY A 102 -10.33 8.34 -4.87
CA GLY A 102 -11.53 9.09 -5.21
C GLY A 102 -11.28 10.51 -5.73
N PRO A 103 -12.12 11.00 -6.65
CA PRO A 103 -11.99 12.33 -7.25
C PRO A 103 -12.25 13.49 -6.27
N ALA A 104 -12.91 13.23 -5.14
CA ALA A 104 -13.40 14.26 -4.22
C ALA A 104 -12.32 14.97 -3.38
N LEU A 105 -11.07 14.51 -3.40
CA LEU A 105 -9.99 15.07 -2.58
C LEU A 105 -8.82 15.65 -3.38
N SER A 106 -8.90 15.75 -4.71
CA SER A 106 -7.78 16.14 -5.58
C SER A 106 -7.14 17.51 -5.25
N GLY A 107 -7.82 18.39 -4.51
CA GLY A 107 -7.26 19.66 -4.00
C GLY A 107 -6.56 19.56 -2.63
N SER A 108 -6.82 18.50 -1.86
CA SER A 108 -6.37 18.31 -0.47
C SER A 108 -5.32 17.21 -0.33
N VAL A 109 -4.96 16.53 -1.42
CA VAL A 109 -3.92 15.49 -1.47
C VAL A 109 -2.91 15.77 -2.58
N ASP A 110 -1.76 15.12 -2.51
CA ASP A 110 -0.74 15.24 -3.56
C ASP A 110 -1.00 14.29 -4.73
N VAL A 111 -1.61 13.13 -4.47
CA VAL A 111 -2.03 12.17 -5.50
C VAL A 111 -3.41 11.62 -5.17
N ALA A 112 -4.33 11.72 -6.12
CA ALA A 112 -5.63 11.07 -6.08
C ALA A 112 -5.63 9.84 -7.00
N TRP A 113 -6.13 8.71 -6.49
CA TRP A 113 -6.28 7.49 -7.28
C TRP A 113 -7.76 7.32 -7.66
N PRO A 114 -8.16 7.56 -8.93
CA PRO A 114 -9.55 7.43 -9.36
C PRO A 114 -9.94 5.95 -9.55
N SER A 115 -9.88 5.17 -8.48
CA SER A 115 -10.33 3.77 -8.47
C SER A 115 -11.77 3.67 -7.97
N PRO A 116 -12.64 2.91 -8.65
CA PRO A 116 -14.00 2.62 -8.18
C PRO A 116 -14.03 1.62 -7.01
N VAL A 117 -12.88 1.15 -6.54
CA VAL A 117 -12.80 -0.03 -5.66
C VAL A 117 -13.03 0.37 -4.19
N SER A 118 -14.29 0.57 -3.82
CA SER A 118 -14.75 0.67 -2.43
C SER A 118 -14.71 -0.67 -1.68
N LEU A 119 -14.33 -1.77 -2.35
CA LEU A 119 -14.55 -3.14 -1.87
C LEU A 119 -13.27 -3.94 -1.57
N GLY A 120 -12.07 -3.47 -1.95
CA GLY A 120 -10.80 -4.18 -1.72
C GLY A 120 -10.09 -3.82 -0.40
N GLY A 121 -10.56 -2.76 0.27
CA GLY A 121 -9.92 -2.18 1.45
C GLY A 121 -8.71 -1.28 1.15
N SER A 122 -8.25 -0.55 2.16
CA SER A 122 -7.15 0.43 2.02
C SER A 122 -5.81 -0.19 1.60
N SER A 123 -5.52 -1.42 2.01
CA SER A 123 -4.28 -2.11 1.60
C SER A 123 -4.29 -2.48 0.12
N HIS A 124 -5.44 -2.92 -0.41
CA HIS A 124 -5.59 -3.21 -1.84
C HIS A 124 -5.43 -1.92 -2.67
N LEU A 125 -6.07 -0.83 -2.24
CA LEU A 125 -5.87 0.49 -2.85
C LEU A 125 -4.39 0.89 -2.84
N ALA A 126 -3.70 0.74 -1.71
CA ALA A 126 -2.29 1.07 -1.57
C ALA A 126 -1.41 0.24 -2.53
N VAL A 127 -1.72 -1.04 -2.73
CA VAL A 127 -1.03 -1.89 -3.70
C VAL A 127 -1.25 -1.38 -5.13
N LEU A 128 -2.49 -1.11 -5.52
CA LEU A 128 -2.80 -0.57 -6.84
C LEU A 128 -2.05 0.75 -7.09
N ALA A 129 -2.08 1.65 -6.09
CA ALA A 129 -1.40 2.93 -6.15
C ALA A 129 0.12 2.76 -6.26
N GLY A 130 0.74 1.93 -5.43
CA GLY A 130 2.17 1.68 -5.46
C GLY A 130 2.62 1.11 -6.81
N LEU A 131 1.88 0.15 -7.37
CA LEU A 131 2.21 -0.43 -8.67
C LEU A 131 2.18 0.58 -9.80
N GLY A 132 1.15 1.44 -9.86
CA GLY A 132 1.05 2.43 -10.92
C GLY A 132 1.80 3.74 -10.65
N LEU A 133 2.31 3.96 -9.45
CA LEU A 133 3.38 4.94 -9.16
C LEU A 133 4.77 4.43 -9.59
N GLY A 134 4.88 3.16 -9.99
CA GLY A 134 6.11 2.60 -10.56
C GLY A 134 7.02 1.88 -9.56
N TYR A 135 6.60 1.67 -8.31
CA TYR A 135 7.41 0.92 -7.33
C TYR A 135 7.67 -0.50 -7.82
N PRO A 136 8.93 -0.94 -7.97
CA PRO A 136 9.23 -2.24 -8.56
C PRO A 136 8.69 -3.39 -7.70
N ARG A 137 8.81 -3.26 -6.38
CA ARG A 137 8.45 -4.28 -5.39
C ARG A 137 7.63 -3.69 -4.24
N LEU A 138 6.62 -4.42 -3.79
CA LEU A 138 5.71 -4.05 -2.71
C LEU A 138 5.63 -5.16 -1.67
N ILE A 139 5.66 -4.80 -0.39
CA ILE A 139 5.50 -5.75 0.72
C ILE A 139 4.36 -5.28 1.63
N LEU A 140 3.40 -6.16 1.86
CA LEU A 140 2.37 -5.96 2.88
C LEU A 140 2.89 -6.41 4.24
N ALA A 141 2.86 -5.52 5.22
CA ALA A 141 3.20 -5.79 6.61
C ALA A 141 2.07 -5.30 7.53
N GLY A 142 1.67 -6.09 8.52
CA GLY A 142 0.51 -5.78 9.34
C GLY A 142 -0.83 -5.82 8.59
N VAL A 143 -0.94 -6.58 7.49
CA VAL A 143 -2.18 -6.68 6.71
C VAL A 143 -2.66 -8.12 6.70
N CYS A 144 -3.86 -8.35 7.23
CA CYS A 144 -4.49 -9.67 7.27
C CYS A 144 -5.96 -9.60 6.89
N LEU A 145 -6.45 -10.64 6.20
CA LEU A 145 -7.83 -10.73 5.69
C LEU A 145 -8.48 -12.07 6.06
N ASP A 146 -8.19 -12.62 7.23
CA ASP A 146 -8.67 -13.94 7.68
C ASP A 146 -9.24 -13.96 9.11
N THR A 147 -9.16 -12.87 9.87
CA THR A 147 -9.65 -12.82 11.26
C THR A 147 -10.71 -11.73 11.51
N GLY A 148 -11.86 -12.10 12.07
CA GLY A 148 -12.75 -11.18 12.79
C GLY A 148 -13.81 -10.40 11.97
N THR A 149 -13.90 -10.59 10.66
CA THR A 149 -14.93 -9.99 9.79
C THR A 149 -15.10 -10.86 8.54
N PRO A 150 -16.27 -10.91 7.88
CA PRO A 150 -16.39 -11.55 6.58
C PRO A 150 -15.58 -10.79 5.53
N TYR A 151 -14.34 -11.25 5.31
CA TYR A 151 -13.40 -10.69 4.34
C TYR A 151 -13.55 -11.30 2.95
N GLU A 152 -14.45 -12.27 2.75
CA GLU A 152 -14.64 -12.97 1.48
C GLU A 152 -14.88 -12.01 0.29
N PRO A 153 -15.66 -10.92 0.41
CA PRO A 153 -15.79 -9.94 -0.66
C PRO A 153 -14.45 -9.26 -1.02
N MET A 154 -13.62 -8.95 -0.02
CA MET A 154 -12.30 -8.35 -0.25
C MET A 154 -11.37 -9.37 -0.89
N GLN A 155 -11.31 -10.60 -0.35
CA GLN A 155 -10.49 -11.70 -0.87
C GLN A 155 -10.79 -11.98 -2.36
N LYS A 156 -12.06 -11.92 -2.78
CA LYS A 156 -12.43 -12.07 -4.20
C LYS A 156 -11.77 -11.03 -5.12
N LEU A 157 -11.60 -9.80 -4.65
CA LEU A 157 -10.96 -8.74 -5.45
C LEU A 157 -9.45 -8.91 -5.50
N TRP A 158 -8.84 -9.29 -4.38
CA TRP A 158 -7.44 -9.73 -4.40
C TRP A 158 -7.24 -10.86 -5.40
N TRP A 159 -8.12 -11.88 -5.37
CA TRP A 159 -8.04 -13.01 -6.30
C TRP A 159 -8.21 -12.59 -7.76
N ARG A 160 -9.14 -11.67 -8.05
CA ARG A 160 -9.30 -11.10 -9.40
C ARG A 160 -8.00 -10.46 -9.92
N ASP A 161 -7.27 -9.76 -9.05
CA ASP A 161 -6.09 -8.96 -9.42
C ASP A 161 -4.75 -9.72 -9.20
N CYS A 162 -4.79 -10.97 -8.72
CA CYS A 162 -3.59 -11.72 -8.30
C CYS A 162 -2.51 -11.86 -9.39
N ASN A 163 -2.92 -12.05 -10.65
CA ASN A 163 -1.98 -12.17 -11.77
C ASN A 163 -1.16 -10.89 -11.96
N ALA A 164 -1.71 -9.73 -11.60
CA ALA A 164 -1.00 -8.47 -11.69
C ALA A 164 -0.08 -8.22 -10.47
N PHE A 165 -0.22 -9.03 -9.42
CA PHE A 165 0.57 -8.98 -8.19
C PHE A 165 1.71 -10.01 -8.16
N ALA A 166 1.59 -11.09 -8.92
CA ALA A 166 2.33 -12.35 -8.75
C ALA A 166 3.85 -12.23 -8.59
N ASP A 167 4.50 -11.24 -9.20
CA ASP A 167 5.97 -11.06 -9.12
C ASP A 167 6.39 -9.79 -8.39
N ARG A 168 5.43 -8.92 -8.05
CA ARG A 168 5.71 -7.57 -7.53
C ARG A 168 5.21 -7.35 -6.13
N VAL A 169 4.34 -8.21 -5.60
CA VAL A 169 3.71 -8.03 -4.30
C VAL A 169 3.92 -9.28 -3.45
N ARG A 170 4.42 -9.09 -2.23
CA ARG A 170 4.55 -10.13 -1.20
C ARG A 170 3.88 -9.71 0.09
N CYS A 171 3.60 -10.67 0.98
CA CYS A 171 3.05 -10.40 2.30
C CYS A 171 3.96 -10.97 3.39
N ALA A 172 4.44 -10.11 4.29
CA ALA A 172 5.23 -10.50 5.45
C ALA A 172 4.33 -11.12 6.53
N SER A 173 3.14 -10.53 6.74
CA SER A 173 2.16 -11.00 7.72
C SER A 173 1.70 -12.41 7.43
N ARG A 174 1.61 -13.25 8.47
CA ARG A 174 1.04 -14.60 8.33
C ARG A 174 -0.44 -14.50 8.01
N GLY A 175 -0.96 -15.47 7.26
CA GLY A 175 -2.39 -15.58 6.96
C GLY A 175 -2.71 -15.74 5.48
N TRP A 176 -3.98 -15.55 5.14
CA TRP A 176 -4.52 -15.81 3.80
C TRP A 176 -3.77 -15.07 2.68
N LEU A 177 -3.47 -13.78 2.88
CA LEU A 177 -2.77 -12.96 1.88
C LEU A 177 -1.36 -13.49 1.60
N ARG A 178 -0.66 -14.02 2.59
CA ARG A 178 0.67 -14.60 2.41
C ARG A 178 0.64 -15.95 1.72
N THR A 179 -0.37 -16.77 1.96
CA THR A 179 -0.59 -18.00 1.18
C THR A 179 -0.82 -17.67 -0.29
N MET A 180 -1.53 -16.58 -0.57
CA MET A 180 -1.88 -16.15 -1.92
C MET A 180 -0.70 -15.48 -2.66
N LEU A 181 -0.01 -14.55 -2.00
CA LEU A 181 1.01 -13.70 -2.63
C LEU A 181 2.43 -14.23 -2.46
N GLY A 182 2.64 -15.15 -1.53
CA GLY A 182 3.98 -15.58 -1.10
C GLY A 182 4.58 -14.65 -0.05
N ALA A 183 5.66 -15.14 0.57
CA ALA A 183 6.49 -14.38 1.51
C ALA A 183 7.56 -13.57 0.76
N PRO A 184 8.03 -12.42 1.31
CA PRO A 184 9.22 -11.74 0.78
C PRO A 184 10.47 -12.53 1.20
N ASP A 185 10.80 -13.61 0.51
CA ASP A 185 12.00 -14.41 0.75
C ASP A 185 13.27 -13.74 0.20
N ALA A 186 14.43 -14.34 0.45
CA ALA A 186 15.71 -13.74 0.05
C ALA A 186 15.84 -13.69 -1.47
N GLU A 187 15.44 -14.76 -2.16
CA GLU A 187 15.45 -14.83 -3.62
C GLU A 187 14.64 -13.68 -4.23
N TRP A 188 13.43 -13.42 -3.73
CA TRP A 188 12.61 -12.32 -4.24
C TRP A 188 13.16 -10.92 -3.92
N LEU A 189 13.92 -10.76 -2.83
CA LEU A 189 14.51 -9.48 -2.42
C LEU A 189 15.85 -9.18 -3.11
N GLU A 190 16.51 -10.17 -3.69
CA GLU A 190 17.81 -10.03 -4.37
C GLU A 190 17.69 -9.80 -5.88
N VAL A 191 16.49 -10.01 -6.46
CA VAL A 191 16.15 -9.75 -7.87
C VAL A 191 15.66 -8.33 -8.08
#